data_AF-A0A0G1ALK1-F1
#
_entry.id   AF-A0A0G1ALK1-F1
#
_cell.length_a   1.000
_cell.length_b   1.000
_cell.length_c   1.000
_cell.angle_alpha   90.00
_cell.angle_beta   90.00
_cell.angle_gamma   90.00
#
_symmetry.space_group_name_H-M   'P 1'
#
loop_
_entity.id
_entity.type
_entity.pdbx_description
1 polymer ?
#
loop_
_entity_poly.entity_id
_entity_poly.type
_entity_poly.pdbx_seq_one_letter_code
_entity_poly.pdbx_strand_id
1 'polypeptide(L)'
;MALTRQQFNEIKTAAWQSMNDREQKKCLLLAADLEPQINGLETSDPELYFAAKKIIAQLRWAGLPIIFDEELFHNLFRHYLLEGLELEDLTGDKLSDIATTKLSWQFGYALPETTQNILRAIRENTQPVGKDPLMVKNETKPARPVIRNWLVDFLRSSPDEPSEIDEMNYLYNNPNAKKLSPQDRKILSRILDFYDLIRFIAQETARTQRNDLIVNPEEAPQQARQTETAPNQTPVNPTQNLPASPVPPIQPPMPEPIIPRIPARPTSAYREPIEEGDLAGPPAANPIAPTPPKPTSPAQGNIVDLQNILK
;
A
#
# COMPACT_ATOMS: atom_id res chain seq x y z
N MET A 1 0.75 -36.90 -8.16
CA MET A 1 -0.67 -37.21 -7.85
C MET A 1 -1.40 -35.89 -7.72
N ALA A 2 -2.64 -35.78 -8.20
CA ALA A 2 -3.42 -34.55 -8.06
C ALA A 2 -3.88 -34.37 -6.61
N LEU A 3 -3.82 -33.15 -6.09
CA LEU A 3 -4.28 -32.81 -4.74
C LEU A 3 -5.79 -33.06 -4.61
N THR A 4 -6.18 -33.89 -3.66
CA THR A 4 -7.59 -34.12 -3.32
C THR A 4 -8.08 -33.08 -2.30
N ARG A 5 -9.40 -32.85 -2.23
CA ARG A 5 -10.00 -31.96 -1.21
C ARG A 5 -9.73 -32.40 0.23
N GLN A 6 -9.64 -33.72 0.47
CA GLN A 6 -9.29 -34.25 1.79
C GLN A 6 -7.85 -33.86 2.17
N GLN A 7 -6.88 -34.14 1.29
CA GLN A 7 -5.48 -33.76 1.49
C GLN A 7 -5.33 -32.24 1.67
N PHE A 8 -6.07 -31.46 0.88
CA PHE A 8 -6.07 -30.00 1.02
C PHE A 8 -6.57 -29.54 2.39
N ASN A 9 -7.62 -30.17 2.94
CA ASN A 9 -8.10 -29.84 4.29
C ASN A 9 -7.06 -30.17 5.37
N GLU A 10 -6.35 -31.30 5.24
CA GLU A 10 -5.26 -31.66 6.14
C GLU A 10 -4.12 -30.64 6.08
N ILE A 11 -3.69 -30.25 4.87
CA ILE A 11 -2.66 -29.22 4.66
C ILE A 11 -3.12 -27.88 5.20
N LYS A 12 -4.39 -27.50 5.00
CA LYS A 12 -4.97 -26.26 5.53
C LYS A 12 -4.91 -26.20 7.05
N THR A 13 -5.24 -27.30 7.73
CA THR A 13 -5.13 -27.38 9.20
C THR A 13 -3.67 -27.27 9.65
N ALA A 14 -2.74 -27.98 8.99
CA ALA A 14 -1.32 -27.90 9.30
C ALA A 14 -0.74 -26.49 9.06
N ALA A 15 -1.15 -25.85 7.97
CA ALA A 15 -0.76 -24.49 7.62
C ALA A 15 -1.22 -23.50 8.69
N TRP A 16 -2.50 -23.57 9.11
CA TRP A 16 -3.04 -22.70 10.15
C TRP A 16 -2.29 -22.87 11.47
N GLN A 17 -2.01 -24.10 11.88
CA GLN A 17 -1.24 -24.37 13.09
C GLN A 17 0.17 -23.76 13.01
N SER A 18 0.90 -23.99 11.92
CA SER A 18 2.26 -23.45 11.75
C SER A 18 2.32 -21.93 11.68
N MET A 19 1.31 -21.28 11.10
CA MET A 19 1.21 -19.81 11.09
C MET A 19 1.00 -19.27 12.51
N ASN A 20 0.12 -19.89 13.31
CA ASN A 20 -0.13 -19.48 14.69
C ASN A 20 1.07 -19.74 15.62
N ASP A 21 1.76 -20.87 15.43
CA ASP A 21 2.95 -21.23 16.20
C ASP A 21 4.19 -20.44 15.74
N ARG A 22 4.05 -19.55 14.74
CA ARG A 22 5.12 -18.75 14.12
C ARG A 22 6.29 -19.61 13.62
N GLU A 23 6.01 -20.82 13.14
CA GLU A 23 7.00 -21.75 12.58
C GLU A 23 7.37 -21.34 11.14
N GLN A 24 8.07 -20.21 10.99
CA GLN A 24 8.38 -19.58 9.69
C GLN A 24 8.95 -20.58 8.66
N LYS A 25 9.93 -21.41 9.08
CA LYS A 25 10.54 -22.43 8.21
C LYS A 25 9.54 -23.48 7.76
N LYS A 26 8.68 -23.95 8.67
CA LYS A 26 7.65 -24.96 8.33
C LYS A 26 6.60 -24.37 7.41
N CYS A 27 6.25 -23.10 7.57
CA CYS A 27 5.35 -22.41 6.64
C CYS A 27 5.90 -22.43 5.20
N LEU A 28 7.18 -22.09 5.03
CA LEU A 28 7.82 -22.11 3.71
C LEU A 28 7.93 -23.53 3.13
N LEU A 29 8.22 -24.53 3.95
CA LEU A 29 8.25 -25.94 3.51
C LEU A 29 6.87 -26.40 3.03
N LEU A 30 5.81 -26.11 3.79
CA LEU A 30 4.44 -26.42 3.39
C LEU A 30 4.03 -25.72 2.09
N ALA A 31 4.44 -24.45 1.91
CA ALA A 31 4.19 -23.72 0.67
C ALA A 31 4.89 -24.37 -0.53
N ALA A 32 6.18 -24.73 -0.37
CA ALA A 32 6.97 -25.38 -1.39
C ALA A 32 6.45 -26.79 -1.75
N ASP A 33 5.96 -27.55 -0.76
CA ASP A 33 5.38 -28.87 -0.97
C ASP A 33 4.02 -28.81 -1.67
N LEU A 34 3.21 -27.79 -1.37
CA LEU A 34 1.86 -27.63 -1.92
C LEU A 34 1.87 -27.12 -3.37
N GLU A 35 2.80 -26.24 -3.72
CA GLU A 35 2.88 -25.61 -5.04
C GLU A 35 2.94 -26.57 -6.25
N PRO A 36 3.76 -27.64 -6.26
CA PRO A 36 3.74 -28.59 -7.38
C PRO A 36 2.46 -29.43 -7.44
N GLN A 37 1.73 -29.59 -6.32
CA GLN A 37 0.53 -30.43 -6.24
C GLN A 37 -0.71 -29.78 -6.86
N ILE A 38 -0.69 -28.45 -6.99
CA ILE A 38 -1.81 -27.69 -7.56
C ILE A 38 -1.72 -27.51 -9.09
N ASN A 39 -0.62 -27.99 -9.70
CA ASN A 39 -0.45 -27.96 -11.15
C ASN A 39 -1.56 -28.76 -11.83
N GLY A 40 -2.28 -28.13 -12.76
CA GLY A 40 -3.42 -28.72 -13.47
C GLY A 40 -4.77 -28.58 -12.77
N LEU A 41 -4.81 -28.18 -11.49
CA LEU A 41 -6.08 -27.90 -10.80
C LEU A 41 -6.81 -26.70 -11.38
N GLU A 42 -6.09 -25.75 -11.99
CA GLU A 42 -6.69 -24.58 -12.63
C GLU A 42 -7.77 -24.95 -13.64
N THR A 43 -7.62 -26.08 -14.35
CA THR A 43 -8.63 -26.58 -15.29
C THR A 43 -9.58 -27.59 -14.65
N SER A 44 -9.10 -28.46 -13.75
CA SER A 44 -9.92 -29.56 -13.21
C SER A 44 -10.79 -29.19 -12.01
N ASP A 45 -10.29 -28.35 -11.10
CA ASP A 45 -11.01 -27.84 -9.92
C ASP A 45 -10.52 -26.41 -9.60
N PRO A 46 -11.04 -25.38 -10.32
CA PRO A 46 -10.59 -24.00 -10.17
C PRO A 46 -10.78 -23.47 -8.75
N GLU A 47 -11.86 -23.87 -8.06
CA GLU A 47 -12.14 -23.46 -6.69
C GLU A 47 -11.03 -23.92 -5.73
N LEU A 48 -10.65 -25.20 -5.82
CA LEU A 48 -9.55 -25.76 -5.03
C LEU A 48 -8.20 -25.10 -5.38
N TYR A 49 -7.95 -24.83 -6.66
CA TYR A 49 -6.76 -24.12 -7.11
C TYR A 49 -6.63 -22.74 -6.46
N PHE A 50 -7.69 -21.92 -6.50
CA PHE A 50 -7.68 -20.59 -5.88
C PHE A 50 -7.52 -20.67 -4.36
N ALA A 51 -8.22 -21.61 -3.70
CA ALA A 51 -8.08 -21.81 -2.27
C ALA A 51 -6.64 -22.22 -1.88
N ALA A 52 -5.99 -23.06 -2.69
CA ALA A 52 -4.62 -23.48 -2.44
C ALA A 52 -3.60 -22.36 -2.72
N LYS A 53 -3.76 -21.59 -3.80
CA LYS A 53 -2.91 -20.41 -4.08
C LYS A 53 -2.98 -19.39 -2.95
N LYS A 54 -4.17 -19.17 -2.39
CA LYS A 54 -4.38 -18.31 -1.22
C LYS A 54 -3.60 -18.80 0.00
N ILE A 55 -3.67 -20.10 0.33
CA ILE A 55 -2.91 -20.67 1.46
C ILE A 55 -1.40 -20.59 1.21
N ILE A 56 -0.92 -20.87 0.00
CA ILE A 56 0.50 -20.73 -0.36
C ILE A 56 0.98 -19.29 -0.11
N ALA A 57 0.20 -18.29 -0.53
CA ALA A 57 0.52 -16.89 -0.30
C ALA A 57 0.59 -16.55 1.20
N GLN A 58 -0.39 -16.99 1.99
CA GLN A 58 -0.43 -16.77 3.44
C GLN A 58 0.77 -17.43 4.15
N LEU A 59 1.12 -18.66 3.78
CA LEU A 59 2.29 -19.37 4.29
C LEU A 59 3.60 -18.63 3.97
N ARG A 60 3.71 -18.08 2.76
CA ARG A 60 4.86 -17.27 2.35
C ARG A 60 4.95 -15.96 3.11
N TRP A 61 3.82 -15.31 3.40
CA TRP A 61 3.78 -14.14 4.28
C TRP A 61 4.23 -14.47 5.70
N ALA A 62 3.72 -15.55 6.29
CA ALA A 62 4.15 -16.00 7.61
C ALA A 62 5.66 -16.33 7.66
N GLY A 63 6.20 -16.86 6.56
CA GLY A 63 7.63 -17.14 6.40
C GLY A 63 8.49 -15.97 5.91
N LEU A 64 7.90 -14.80 5.64
CA LEU A 64 8.57 -13.66 4.98
C LEU A 64 9.93 -13.28 5.59
N PRO A 65 10.11 -13.22 6.93
CA PRO A 65 11.37 -12.78 7.53
C PRO A 65 12.60 -13.58 7.10
N ILE A 66 12.42 -14.85 6.73
CA ILE A 66 13.51 -15.76 6.33
C ILE A 66 13.53 -16.07 4.82
N ILE A 67 12.69 -15.42 4.00
CA ILE A 67 12.76 -15.53 2.54
C ILE A 67 13.98 -14.75 2.04
N PHE A 68 14.92 -15.40 1.38
CA PHE A 68 16.09 -14.74 0.76
C PHE A 68 15.91 -14.45 -0.74
N ASP A 69 14.93 -15.10 -1.37
CA ASP A 69 14.58 -14.89 -2.76
C ASP A 69 13.88 -13.53 -2.94
N GLU A 70 14.57 -12.59 -3.58
CA GLU A 70 14.07 -11.22 -3.81
C GLU A 70 12.89 -11.19 -4.79
N GLU A 71 12.85 -12.09 -5.77
CA GLU A 71 11.75 -12.16 -6.73
C GLU A 71 10.49 -12.64 -6.02
N LEU A 72 10.60 -13.73 -5.25
CA LEU A 72 9.51 -14.22 -4.42
C LEU A 72 9.03 -13.13 -3.44
N PHE A 73 9.96 -12.44 -2.81
CA PHE A 73 9.67 -11.34 -1.89
C PHE A 73 8.85 -10.23 -2.57
N HIS A 74 9.29 -9.72 -3.72
CA HIS A 74 8.56 -8.67 -4.45
C HIS A 74 7.21 -9.17 -5.01
N ASN A 75 7.14 -10.43 -5.46
CA ASN A 75 5.92 -11.03 -5.97
C ASN A 75 4.81 -11.10 -4.91
N LEU A 76 5.16 -11.23 -3.62
CA LEU A 76 4.17 -11.18 -2.55
C LEU A 76 3.48 -9.81 -2.48
N PHE A 77 4.22 -8.71 -2.57
CA PHE A 77 3.63 -7.36 -2.58
C PHE A 77 2.86 -7.07 -3.87
N ARG A 78 3.35 -7.56 -5.01
CA ARG A 78 2.76 -7.29 -6.33
C ARG A 78 1.47 -8.07 -6.58
N HIS A 79 1.38 -9.30 -6.10
CA HIS A 79 0.30 -10.21 -6.47
C HIS A 79 -0.50 -10.76 -5.31
N TYR A 80 0.01 -10.65 -4.07
CA TYR A 80 -0.55 -11.34 -2.91
C TYR A 80 -0.65 -10.45 -1.65
N LEU A 81 -0.71 -9.13 -1.81
CA LEU A 81 -0.80 -8.19 -0.69
C LEU A 81 -2.05 -8.40 0.15
N LEU A 82 -3.21 -8.66 -0.48
CA LEU A 82 -4.46 -8.89 0.25
C LEU A 82 -4.40 -10.12 1.15
N GLU A 83 -3.76 -11.21 0.70
CA GLU A 83 -3.57 -12.42 1.49
C GLU A 83 -2.68 -12.17 2.71
N GLY A 84 -1.72 -11.26 2.60
CA GLY A 84 -0.91 -10.79 3.74
C GLY A 84 -1.73 -9.99 4.74
N LEU A 85 -2.63 -9.11 4.27
CA LEU A 85 -3.51 -8.33 5.14
C LEU A 85 -4.58 -9.19 5.84
N GLU A 86 -5.05 -10.24 5.19
CA GLU A 86 -5.97 -11.21 5.80
C GLU A 86 -5.28 -12.07 6.87
N LEU A 87 -3.97 -12.30 6.75
CA LEU A 87 -3.20 -13.05 7.75
C LEU A 87 -3.24 -12.36 9.12
N GLU A 88 -3.33 -11.03 9.14
CA GLU A 88 -3.48 -10.25 10.37
C GLU A 88 -4.74 -10.62 11.15
N ASP A 89 -5.86 -10.87 10.44
CA ASP A 89 -7.11 -11.27 11.07
C ASP A 89 -7.06 -12.73 11.57
N LEU A 90 -6.19 -13.56 10.98
CA LEU A 90 -6.03 -14.98 11.32
C LEU A 90 -5.07 -15.22 12.50
N THR A 91 -3.95 -14.51 12.52
CA THR A 91 -2.83 -14.72 13.47
C THR A 91 -2.75 -13.64 14.54
N GLY A 92 -3.35 -12.46 14.30
CA GLY A 92 -3.19 -11.27 15.13
C GLY A 92 -1.90 -10.49 14.86
N ASP A 93 -0.98 -11.04 14.06
CA ASP A 93 0.29 -10.37 13.71
C ASP A 93 0.05 -9.39 12.57
N LYS A 94 0.42 -8.12 12.76
CA LYS A 94 0.27 -7.12 11.71
C LYS A 94 1.25 -7.39 10.57
N LEU A 95 0.82 -7.18 9.33
CA LEU A 95 1.66 -7.27 8.14
C LEU A 95 2.83 -6.27 8.23
N SER A 96 2.59 -5.11 8.84
CA SER A 96 3.62 -4.13 9.18
C SER A 96 4.77 -4.75 9.98
N ASP A 97 4.45 -5.58 10.97
CA ASP A 97 5.43 -6.15 11.90
C ASP A 97 6.24 -7.25 11.21
N ILE A 98 5.59 -8.06 10.37
CA ILE A 98 6.24 -9.09 9.54
C ILE A 98 7.20 -8.44 8.54
N ALA A 99 6.73 -7.41 7.82
CA ALA A 99 7.52 -6.69 6.82
C ALA A 99 8.70 -5.93 7.46
N THR A 100 8.47 -5.20 8.56
CA THR A 100 9.54 -4.49 9.28
C THR A 100 10.55 -5.46 9.88
N THR A 101 10.12 -6.63 10.37
CA THR A 101 11.04 -7.69 10.80
C THR A 101 11.94 -8.09 9.62
N LYS A 102 11.39 -8.38 8.44
CA LYS A 102 12.18 -8.70 7.24
C LYS A 102 13.15 -7.57 6.86
N LEU A 103 12.70 -6.32 6.86
CA LEU A 103 13.53 -5.15 6.55
C LEU A 103 14.67 -4.95 7.57
N SER A 104 14.44 -5.29 8.84
CA SER A 104 15.47 -5.24 9.88
C SER A 104 16.61 -6.24 9.61
N TRP A 105 16.33 -7.41 9.04
CA TRP A 105 17.39 -8.34 8.64
C TRP A 105 18.24 -7.83 7.48
N GLN A 106 17.79 -6.81 6.76
CA GLN A 106 18.52 -6.17 5.66
C GLN A 106 19.28 -4.91 6.08
N PHE A 107 19.44 -4.64 7.39
CA PHE A 107 20.17 -3.47 7.89
C PHE A 107 21.53 -3.30 7.19
N GLY A 108 21.74 -2.10 6.62
CA GLY A 108 22.99 -1.70 5.97
C GLY A 108 22.77 -1.18 4.55
N TYR A 109 23.10 -1.99 3.55
CA TYR A 109 23.35 -1.48 2.19
C TYR A 109 22.12 -1.49 1.27
N ALA A 110 21.21 -2.45 1.43
CA ALA A 110 20.11 -2.64 0.48
C ALA A 110 18.78 -2.00 0.91
N LEU A 111 18.64 -1.53 2.15
CA LEU A 111 17.35 -1.07 2.70
C LEU A 111 16.63 0.02 1.85
N PRO A 112 17.30 1.08 1.36
CA PRO A 112 16.62 2.05 0.50
C PRO A 112 16.16 1.43 -0.82
N GLU A 113 16.98 0.58 -1.43
CA GLU A 113 16.63 -0.10 -2.67
C GLU A 113 15.45 -1.06 -2.46
N THR A 114 15.49 -1.88 -1.41
CA THR A 114 14.39 -2.80 -1.07
C THR A 114 13.10 -2.02 -0.83
N THR A 115 13.12 -0.97 -0.02
CA THR A 115 11.90 -0.21 0.28
C THR A 115 11.32 0.48 -0.97
N GLN A 116 12.16 1.01 -1.85
CA GLN A 116 11.71 1.52 -3.16
C GLN A 116 11.13 0.40 -4.04
N ASN A 117 11.75 -0.78 -4.06
CA ASN A 117 11.24 -1.93 -4.80
C ASN A 117 9.88 -2.43 -4.26
N ILE A 118 9.68 -2.41 -2.94
CA ILE A 118 8.38 -2.72 -2.32
C ILE A 118 7.34 -1.68 -2.73
N LEU A 119 7.64 -0.38 -2.64
CA LEU A 119 6.72 0.68 -3.05
C LEU A 119 6.32 0.54 -4.52
N ARG A 120 7.30 0.24 -5.39
CA ARG A 120 7.03 -0.07 -6.80
C ARG A 120 6.13 -1.30 -6.95
N ALA A 121 6.42 -2.40 -6.26
CA ALA A 121 5.63 -3.62 -6.33
C ALA A 121 4.17 -3.40 -5.89
N ILE A 122 3.95 -2.59 -4.84
CA ILE A 122 2.60 -2.21 -4.37
C ILE A 122 1.89 -1.32 -5.42
N ARG A 123 2.59 -0.38 -6.06
CA ARG A 123 2.05 0.45 -7.16
C ARG A 123 1.79 -0.33 -8.44
N GLU A 124 2.36 -1.52 -8.59
CA GLU A 124 2.08 -2.43 -9.70
C GLU A 124 1.03 -3.49 -9.35
N ASN A 125 0.46 -3.46 -8.14
CA ASN A 125 -0.46 -4.48 -7.66
C ASN A 125 -1.85 -4.33 -8.33
N THR A 126 -2.31 -5.44 -8.93
CA THR A 126 -3.56 -5.53 -9.71
C THR A 126 -4.69 -6.24 -8.97
N GLN A 127 -4.55 -6.52 -7.66
CA GLN A 127 -5.61 -7.15 -6.88
C GLN A 127 -6.81 -6.19 -6.75
N PRO A 128 -8.05 -6.68 -6.92
CA PRO A 128 -9.24 -5.84 -6.87
C PRO A 128 -9.61 -5.46 -5.42
N VAL A 129 -10.06 -4.22 -5.23
CA VAL A 129 -10.61 -3.69 -3.97
C VAL A 129 -11.92 -2.97 -4.29
N GLY A 130 -13.05 -3.56 -3.92
CA GLY A 130 -14.37 -3.09 -4.33
C GLY A 130 -14.78 -3.52 -5.74
N LYS A 131 -15.99 -3.08 -6.16
CA LYS A 131 -16.62 -3.49 -7.42
C LYS A 131 -16.84 -2.34 -8.40
N ASP A 132 -17.00 -1.12 -7.89
CA ASP A 132 -17.34 0.04 -8.70
C ASP A 132 -16.10 0.64 -9.37
N PRO A 133 -16.16 1.00 -10.66
CA PRO A 133 -15.05 1.70 -11.32
C PRO A 133 -14.71 3.04 -10.66
N LEU A 134 -13.42 3.39 -10.67
CA LEU A 134 -12.91 4.60 -10.03
C LEU A 134 -12.91 5.77 -11.02
N MET A 135 -13.43 6.92 -10.61
CA MET A 135 -13.25 8.16 -11.35
C MET A 135 -12.05 8.91 -10.78
N VAL A 136 -10.87 8.61 -11.30
CA VAL A 136 -9.62 9.21 -10.84
C VAL A 136 -9.53 10.67 -11.32
N LYS A 137 -9.09 11.57 -10.44
CA LYS A 137 -8.95 13.00 -10.76
C LYS A 137 -8.15 13.20 -12.07
N ASN A 138 -8.65 14.09 -12.93
CA ASN A 138 -8.13 14.41 -14.26
C ASN A 138 -7.97 13.23 -15.24
N GLU A 139 -8.63 12.10 -14.99
CA GLU A 139 -8.81 11.06 -16.00
C GLU A 139 -10.18 11.22 -16.65
N THR A 140 -10.25 10.97 -17.96
CA THR A 140 -11.52 11.07 -18.71
C THR A 140 -12.33 9.78 -18.67
N LYS A 141 -11.68 8.67 -18.31
CA LYS A 141 -12.26 7.33 -18.34
C LYS A 141 -12.23 6.73 -16.93
N PRO A 142 -13.26 5.96 -16.55
CA PRO A 142 -13.23 5.23 -15.31
C PRO A 142 -12.10 4.19 -15.33
N ALA A 143 -11.45 3.96 -14.19
CA ALA A 143 -10.40 2.97 -14.01
C ALA A 143 -10.94 1.74 -13.24
N ARG A 144 -10.29 0.58 -13.43
CA ARG A 144 -10.60 -0.63 -12.66
C ARG A 144 -10.28 -0.42 -11.17
N PRO A 145 -11.10 -0.93 -10.25
CA PRO A 145 -10.90 -0.74 -8.81
C PRO A 145 -9.84 -1.71 -8.26
N VAL A 146 -8.59 -1.55 -8.70
CA VAL A 146 -7.43 -2.34 -8.24
C VAL A 146 -6.53 -1.51 -7.34
N ILE A 147 -5.70 -2.16 -6.52
CA ILE A 147 -4.82 -1.50 -5.52
C ILE A 147 -4.04 -0.33 -6.14
N ARG A 148 -3.37 -0.53 -7.28
CA ARG A 148 -2.62 0.54 -7.94
C ARG A 148 -3.45 1.78 -8.26
N ASN A 149 -4.69 1.62 -8.74
CA ASN A 149 -5.55 2.75 -9.10
C ASN A 149 -6.13 3.44 -7.86
N TRP A 150 -6.37 2.71 -6.78
CA TRP A 150 -6.71 3.29 -5.48
C TRP A 150 -5.59 4.17 -4.93
N LEU A 151 -4.34 3.71 -5.01
CA LEU A 151 -3.18 4.50 -4.60
C LEU A 151 -3.02 5.76 -5.44
N VAL A 152 -3.19 5.65 -6.76
CA VAL A 152 -3.16 6.82 -7.66
C VAL A 152 -4.27 7.82 -7.32
N ASP A 153 -5.49 7.35 -7.05
CA ASP A 153 -6.61 8.24 -6.66
C ASP A 153 -6.34 8.94 -5.32
N PHE A 154 -5.83 8.20 -4.33
CA PHE A 154 -5.44 8.73 -3.02
C PHE A 154 -4.35 9.80 -3.16
N LEU A 155 -3.22 9.47 -3.79
CA LEU A 155 -2.09 10.39 -3.95
C LEU A 155 -2.43 11.65 -4.76
N ARG A 156 -3.38 11.58 -5.70
CA ARG A 156 -3.86 12.75 -6.47
C ARG A 156 -4.90 13.59 -5.73
N SER A 157 -5.54 13.02 -4.71
CA SER A 157 -6.57 13.67 -3.89
C SER A 157 -6.02 14.28 -2.61
N SER A 158 -4.89 13.76 -2.14
CA SER A 158 -4.21 14.16 -0.92
C SER A 158 -3.06 15.14 -1.17
N PRO A 159 -2.55 15.84 -0.14
CA PRO A 159 -1.28 16.57 -0.23
C PRO A 159 -0.10 15.62 -0.49
N ASP A 160 1.09 16.17 -0.79
CA ASP A 160 2.28 15.37 -1.12
C ASP A 160 2.68 14.41 0.03
N GLU A 161 2.48 14.85 1.27
CA GLU A 161 2.68 14.08 2.50
C GLU A 161 1.34 13.98 3.25
N PRO A 162 0.45 13.03 2.87
CA PRO A 162 -0.79 12.80 3.59
C PRO A 162 -0.53 12.42 5.04
N SER A 163 -1.33 13.00 5.93
CA SER A 163 -1.45 12.59 7.32
C SER A 163 -2.54 11.53 7.51
N GLU A 164 -2.60 10.90 8.69
CA GLU A 164 -3.69 9.99 9.08
C GLU A 164 -5.08 10.67 8.97
N ILE A 165 -5.16 11.99 9.21
CA ILE A 165 -6.38 12.77 9.05
C ILE A 165 -6.78 12.87 7.58
N ASP A 166 -5.80 13.03 6.67
CA ASP A 166 -6.05 13.06 5.23
C ASP A 166 -6.53 11.70 4.73
N GLU A 167 -5.98 10.61 5.25
CA GLU A 167 -6.46 9.25 4.97
C GLU A 167 -7.91 9.06 5.43
N MET A 168 -8.22 9.39 6.68
CA MET A 168 -9.59 9.33 7.20
C MET A 168 -10.54 10.18 6.36
N ASN A 169 -10.14 11.42 6.05
CA ASN A 169 -10.91 12.31 5.20
C ASN A 169 -11.11 11.70 3.79
N TYR A 170 -10.08 11.10 3.20
CA TYR A 170 -10.20 10.41 1.92
C TYR A 170 -11.21 9.26 2.00
N LEU A 171 -11.07 8.34 2.95
CA LEU A 171 -11.93 7.16 3.09
C LEU A 171 -13.40 7.51 3.31
N TYR A 172 -13.69 8.61 4.01
CA TYR A 172 -15.06 9.00 4.35
C TYR A 172 -15.64 10.09 3.47
N ASN A 173 -14.83 10.92 2.78
CA ASN A 173 -15.31 12.06 2.00
C ASN A 173 -15.11 11.91 0.48
N ASN A 174 -14.15 11.11 0.01
CA ASN A 174 -13.89 10.91 -1.42
C ASN A 174 -15.08 10.20 -2.10
N PRO A 175 -15.51 10.65 -3.31
CA PRO A 175 -16.68 10.10 -4.00
C PRO A 175 -16.51 8.64 -4.46
N ASN A 176 -15.28 8.18 -4.71
CA ASN A 176 -14.98 6.78 -5.01
C ASN A 176 -15.02 5.95 -3.72
N ALA A 177 -14.28 6.36 -2.68
CA ALA A 177 -14.17 5.59 -1.42
C ALA A 177 -15.51 5.47 -0.66
N LYS A 178 -16.39 6.48 -0.74
CA LYS A 178 -17.74 6.45 -0.17
C LYS A 178 -18.61 5.28 -0.66
N LYS A 179 -18.39 4.83 -1.90
CA LYS A 179 -19.16 3.74 -2.51
C LYS A 179 -18.70 2.35 -2.08
N LEU A 180 -17.50 2.25 -1.49
CA LEU A 180 -16.99 0.98 -0.98
C LEU A 180 -17.89 0.42 0.11
N SER A 181 -18.01 -0.91 0.12
CA SER A 181 -18.59 -1.63 1.24
C SER A 181 -17.76 -1.38 2.51
N PRO A 182 -18.33 -1.54 3.73
CA PRO A 182 -17.56 -1.38 4.96
C PRO A 182 -16.30 -2.27 5.01
N GLN A 183 -16.41 -3.50 4.48
CA GLN A 183 -15.29 -4.43 4.40
C GLN A 183 -14.21 -3.96 3.42
N ASP A 184 -14.59 -3.54 2.21
CA ASP A 184 -13.62 -3.03 1.22
C ASP A 184 -12.95 -1.75 1.69
N ARG A 185 -13.68 -0.89 2.41
CA ARG A 185 -13.12 0.33 3.01
C ARG A 185 -12.10 0.01 4.10
N LYS A 186 -12.38 -1.00 4.94
CA LYS A 186 -11.40 -1.50 5.93
C LYS A 186 -10.15 -2.03 5.23
N ILE A 187 -10.30 -2.80 4.15
CA ILE A 187 -9.18 -3.31 3.35
C ILE A 187 -8.37 -2.14 2.77
N LEU A 188 -9.04 -1.15 2.16
CA LEU A 188 -8.37 0.02 1.59
C LEU A 188 -7.59 0.81 2.66
N SER A 189 -8.16 1.03 3.84
CA SER A 189 -7.45 1.69 4.95
C SER A 189 -6.16 0.95 5.31
N ARG A 190 -6.21 -0.37 5.49
CA ARG A 190 -5.01 -1.18 5.79
C ARG A 190 -3.95 -1.11 4.67
N ILE A 191 -4.38 -1.03 3.41
CA ILE A 191 -3.46 -0.86 2.28
C ILE A 191 -2.76 0.50 2.35
N LEU A 192 -3.50 1.57 2.66
CA LEU A 192 -2.97 2.94 2.77
C LEU A 192 -2.02 3.06 3.96
N ASP A 193 -2.42 2.56 5.15
CA ASP A 193 -1.58 2.49 6.35
C ASP A 193 -0.27 1.76 6.07
N PHE A 194 -0.35 0.58 5.43
CA PHE A 194 0.83 -0.22 5.10
C PHE A 194 1.75 0.48 4.10
N TYR A 195 1.17 1.08 3.06
CA TYR A 195 1.93 1.85 2.07
C TYR A 195 2.63 3.06 2.70
N ASP A 196 1.96 3.79 3.61
CA ASP A 196 2.54 4.94 4.29
C ASP A 196 3.69 4.54 5.21
N LEU A 197 3.56 3.43 5.93
CA LEU A 197 4.66 2.86 6.73
C LEU A 197 5.90 2.59 5.89
N ILE A 198 5.78 1.89 4.76
CA ILE A 198 6.92 1.59 3.89
C ILE A 198 7.52 2.88 3.32
N ARG A 199 6.67 3.84 2.95
CA ARG A 199 7.10 5.15 2.46
C ARG A 199 7.90 5.91 3.52
N PHE A 200 7.43 5.91 4.77
CA PHE A 200 8.13 6.51 5.90
C PHE A 200 9.51 5.89 6.12
N ILE A 201 9.61 4.56 6.13
CA ILE A 201 10.90 3.85 6.26
C ILE A 201 11.86 4.24 5.13
N ALA A 202 11.36 4.31 3.88
CA ALA A 202 12.16 4.70 2.72
C ALA A 202 12.70 6.15 2.86
N GLN A 203 11.87 7.07 3.33
CA GLN A 203 12.25 8.48 3.54
C GLN A 203 13.28 8.64 4.65
N GLU A 204 13.07 7.99 5.80
CA GLU A 204 14.00 8.05 6.93
C GLU A 204 15.36 7.44 6.56
N THR A 205 15.37 6.32 5.85
CA THR A 205 16.61 5.71 5.36
C THR A 205 17.36 6.64 4.39
N ALA A 206 16.65 7.30 3.48
CA ALA A 206 17.24 8.27 2.56
C ALA A 206 17.80 9.52 3.26
N ARG A 207 17.17 9.96 4.37
CA ARG A 207 17.66 11.08 5.19
C ARG A 207 18.96 10.70 5.90
N THR A 208 19.02 9.52 6.53
CA THR A 208 20.22 9.03 7.21
C THR A 208 21.41 8.93 6.25
N GLN A 209 21.21 8.35 5.06
CA GLN A 209 22.27 8.27 4.04
C GLN A 209 22.81 9.62 3.58
N ARG A 210 21.94 10.64 3.47
CA ARG A 210 22.41 12.00 3.11
C ARG A 210 23.23 12.64 4.22
N ASN A 211 22.87 12.41 5.48
CA ASN A 211 23.61 12.96 6.61
C ASN A 211 24.99 12.33 6.73
N ASP A 212 25.12 11.02 6.50
CA ASP A 212 26.42 10.32 6.53
C ASP A 212 27.40 10.83 5.46
N LEU A 213 26.89 11.33 4.32
CA LEU A 213 27.72 11.92 3.26
C LEU A 213 28.22 13.34 3.55
N ILE A 214 27.59 14.05 4.50
CA ILE A 214 27.92 15.46 4.83
C ILE A 214 28.94 15.53 5.98
N VAL A 215 29.07 14.47 6.78
CA VAL A 215 29.97 14.41 7.95
C VAL A 215 31.29 13.73 7.58
N ASN A 216 32.14 14.38 6.76
CA ASN A 216 33.61 14.53 7.02
C ASN A 216 34.37 15.27 5.90
N PRO A 217 34.47 16.62 5.95
CA PRO A 217 35.53 17.34 5.24
C PRO A 217 36.76 17.64 6.12
N GLU A 218 36.75 17.32 7.42
CA GLU A 218 37.66 17.95 8.41
C GLU A 218 38.59 16.97 9.15
N GLU A 219 39.11 15.97 8.45
CA GLU A 219 40.37 15.31 8.82
C GLU A 219 41.37 15.37 7.65
N ALA A 220 41.55 16.56 7.09
CA ALA A 220 42.84 16.87 6.48
C ALA A 220 43.88 16.86 7.61
N PRO A 221 45.01 16.14 7.49
CA PRO A 221 46.02 16.11 8.53
C PRO A 221 46.51 17.53 8.79
N GLN A 222 46.17 18.11 9.95
CA GLN A 222 46.83 19.31 10.47
C GLN A 222 48.26 18.93 10.86
N GLN A 223 49.10 18.71 9.86
CA GLN A 223 50.54 18.73 10.03
C GLN A 223 50.95 20.17 10.34
N ALA A 224 51.25 20.39 11.62
CA ALA A 224 52.27 21.28 12.11
C ALA A 224 52.25 22.73 11.56
N ARG A 225 51.41 23.58 12.14
CA ARG A 225 51.75 25.00 12.33
C ARG A 225 51.63 25.34 13.81
N GLN A 226 52.69 24.99 14.54
CA GLN A 226 52.97 25.60 15.83
C GLN A 226 53.56 27.00 15.62
N THR A 227 53.04 27.93 16.42
CA THR A 227 53.68 29.14 16.96
C THR A 227 54.21 30.20 15.99
N GLU A 228 53.47 31.31 15.92
CA GLU A 228 54.12 32.61 16.15
C GLU A 228 53.16 33.58 16.86
N THR A 229 53.63 34.06 18.00
CA THR A 229 53.04 34.98 18.96
C THR A 229 53.05 36.43 18.48
N ALA A 230 51.97 37.19 18.68
CA ALA A 230 52.06 38.58 19.13
C ALA A 230 50.70 39.12 19.66
N PRO A 231 50.71 39.96 20.73
CA PRO A 231 49.53 40.53 21.37
C PRO A 231 49.30 42.01 21.02
N ASN A 232 48.04 42.47 20.96
CA ASN A 232 47.63 43.85 21.30
C ASN A 232 46.09 43.96 21.23
N GLN A 233 45.38 44.11 22.35
CA GLN A 233 44.87 45.40 22.89
C GLN A 233 44.31 46.32 21.78
N THR A 234 43.03 46.68 21.75
CA THR A 234 42.38 47.57 22.72
C THR A 234 40.84 47.57 22.60
N PRO A 235 40.12 48.02 23.65
CA PRO A 235 38.67 48.20 23.70
C PRO A 235 38.25 49.62 23.29
N VAL A 236 36.94 49.90 23.14
CA VAL A 236 36.18 51.12 23.55
C VAL A 236 34.79 51.15 22.85
N ASN A 237 33.71 51.05 23.66
CA ASN A 237 32.47 51.88 23.80
C ASN A 237 32.00 52.84 22.66
N PRO A 238 30.80 53.52 22.72
CA PRO A 238 29.61 53.39 23.57
C PRO A 238 28.23 53.53 22.82
N THR A 239 27.15 53.32 23.60
CA THR A 239 25.75 53.75 23.44
C THR A 239 25.50 55.16 22.85
N GLN A 240 24.44 55.34 22.04
CA GLN A 240 23.62 56.57 21.95
C GLN A 240 22.32 56.29 21.16
N ASN A 241 21.15 56.28 21.81
CA ASN A 241 20.21 57.40 22.05
C ASN A 241 19.25 57.73 20.88
N LEU A 242 17.96 57.57 21.18
CA LEU A 242 16.78 58.05 20.47
C LEU A 242 16.83 59.56 20.20
N PRO A 243 16.05 60.01 19.21
CA PRO A 243 15.06 61.04 19.51
C PRO A 243 13.67 60.69 18.99
N ALA A 244 12.68 60.87 19.87
CA ALA A 244 11.28 61.05 19.50
C ALA A 244 11.06 62.47 18.97
N SER A 245 10.20 62.62 17.97
CA SER A 245 9.57 63.89 17.60
C SER A 245 8.33 63.66 16.72
N PRO A 246 7.40 64.63 16.66
CA PRO A 246 5.98 64.36 16.82
C PRO A 246 5.09 64.82 15.65
N VAL A 247 3.79 64.51 15.80
CA VAL A 247 2.58 65.14 15.19
C VAL A 247 2.00 64.51 13.89
N PRO A 248 0.70 64.12 13.87
CA PRO A 248 -0.10 63.67 12.70
C PRO A 248 -0.62 64.89 11.89
N PRO A 249 -1.17 64.83 10.64
CA PRO A 249 -2.07 63.80 10.11
C PRO A 249 -1.95 63.54 8.58
N ILE A 250 -2.75 62.57 8.13
CA ILE A 250 -3.32 62.31 6.80
C ILE A 250 -3.29 60.79 6.71
N GLN A 251 -4.44 60.14 6.90
CA GLN A 251 -4.58 58.75 6.47
C GLN A 251 -4.67 58.77 4.94
N PRO A 252 -3.63 58.32 4.21
CA PRO A 252 -3.78 57.94 2.81
C PRO A 252 -4.82 56.81 2.71
N PRO A 253 -5.42 56.61 1.52
CA PRO A 253 -6.35 55.50 1.28
C PRO A 253 -5.73 54.22 1.82
N MET A 254 -6.52 53.51 2.64
CA MET A 254 -6.16 52.26 3.26
C MET A 254 -5.45 51.40 2.20
N PRO A 255 -4.15 51.10 2.35
CA PRO A 255 -3.47 50.26 1.38
C PRO A 255 -4.26 48.97 1.32
N GLU A 256 -4.70 48.60 0.12
CA GLU A 256 -5.29 47.29 -0.11
C GLU A 256 -4.39 46.28 0.60
N PRO A 257 -4.95 45.37 1.42
CA PRO A 257 -4.14 44.35 2.06
C PRO A 257 -3.32 43.72 0.94
N ILE A 258 -2.00 43.93 1.00
CA ILE A 258 -1.05 43.24 0.14
C ILE A 258 -1.21 41.79 0.57
N ILE A 259 -2.17 41.10 -0.05
CA ILE A 259 -2.28 39.66 0.07
C ILE A 259 -0.92 39.20 -0.43
N PRO A 260 -0.06 38.61 0.43
CA PRO A 260 1.21 38.10 -0.03
C PRO A 260 0.88 37.23 -1.23
N ARG A 261 1.38 37.61 -2.41
CA ARG A 261 1.30 36.77 -3.60
C ARG A 261 2.08 35.54 -3.25
N ILE A 262 1.37 34.53 -2.73
CA ILE A 262 1.93 33.21 -2.47
C ILE A 262 2.49 32.81 -3.82
N PRO A 263 3.82 32.64 -3.95
CA PRO A 263 4.41 32.24 -5.21
C PRO A 263 3.67 30.98 -5.65
N ALA A 264 3.11 31.02 -6.87
CA ALA A 264 2.42 29.88 -7.44
C ALA A 264 3.35 28.68 -7.28
N ARG A 265 2.96 27.71 -6.44
CA ARG A 265 3.75 26.50 -6.22
C ARG A 265 4.06 25.93 -7.61
N PRO A 266 5.33 25.68 -7.95
CA PRO A 266 5.67 25.07 -9.23
C PRO A 266 4.89 23.76 -9.33
N THR A 267 3.95 23.70 -10.27
CA THR A 267 3.03 22.57 -10.51
C THR A 267 3.73 21.38 -11.16
N SER A 268 5.01 21.19 -10.87
CA SER A 268 5.80 20.03 -11.29
C SER A 268 5.47 18.82 -10.42
N ALA A 269 4.18 18.51 -10.27
CA ALA A 269 3.71 17.25 -9.72
C ALA A 269 3.85 16.21 -10.83
N TYR A 270 4.99 15.50 -10.86
CA TYR A 270 5.11 14.28 -11.64
C TYR A 270 3.89 13.38 -11.35
N ARG A 271 3.26 12.89 -12.41
CA ARG A 271 1.96 12.24 -12.34
C ARG A 271 2.06 10.90 -13.03
N GLU A 272 1.99 9.82 -12.26
CA GLU A 272 1.99 8.48 -12.82
C GLU A 272 0.74 8.31 -13.71
N PRO A 273 0.90 7.97 -15.00
CA PRO A 273 -0.23 7.72 -15.91
C PRO A 273 -0.93 6.41 -15.53
N ILE A 274 -2.25 6.35 -15.75
CA ILE A 274 -2.98 5.08 -15.64
C ILE A 274 -2.72 4.28 -16.92
N GLU A 275 -2.34 3.00 -16.77
CA GLU A 275 -2.13 2.12 -17.92
C GLU A 275 -3.42 1.92 -18.71
N GLU A 276 -3.34 1.85 -20.04
CA GLU A 276 -4.53 1.72 -20.89
C GLU A 276 -5.33 0.45 -20.63
N GLY A 277 -4.64 -0.65 -20.27
CA GLY A 277 -5.29 -1.91 -19.86
C GLY A 277 -6.10 -1.80 -18.57
N ASP A 278 -5.88 -0.75 -17.79
CA ASP A 278 -6.54 -0.47 -16.52
C ASP A 278 -7.74 0.44 -16.59
N LEU A 279 -7.95 1.07 -17.73
CA LEU A 279 -9.19 1.75 -18.00
C LEU A 279 -10.29 0.70 -17.97
N ALA A 280 -11.33 0.93 -17.18
CA ALA A 280 -12.54 0.16 -17.32
C ALA A 280 -12.95 0.33 -18.79
N GLY A 281 -12.91 -0.79 -19.54
CA GLY A 281 -13.27 -0.79 -20.95
C GLY A 281 -14.62 -0.07 -21.14
N PRO A 282 -14.95 0.37 -22.37
CA PRO A 282 -16.19 1.11 -22.62
C PRO A 282 -17.33 0.43 -21.85
N PRO A 283 -18.05 1.17 -20.98
CA PRO A 283 -19.09 0.58 -20.14
C PRO A 283 -19.94 -0.24 -21.08
N ALA A 284 -20.03 -1.56 -20.85
CA ALA A 284 -20.66 -2.46 -21.79
C ALA A 284 -22.04 -1.90 -22.12
N ALA A 285 -22.15 -1.25 -23.28
CA ALA A 285 -23.33 -0.53 -23.72
C ALA A 285 -24.31 -1.55 -24.27
N ASN A 286 -24.69 -2.50 -23.43
CA ASN A 286 -25.74 -3.46 -23.66
C ASN A 286 -26.42 -3.65 -22.30
N PRO A 287 -27.37 -2.79 -21.92
CA PRO A 287 -28.46 -3.28 -21.11
C PRO A 287 -29.00 -4.50 -21.85
N ILE A 288 -28.82 -5.69 -21.26
CA ILE A 288 -29.50 -6.89 -21.70
C ILE A 288 -30.97 -6.51 -21.76
N ALA A 289 -31.50 -6.33 -22.98
CA ALA A 289 -32.92 -6.15 -23.18
C ALA A 289 -33.61 -7.28 -22.40
N PRO A 290 -34.66 -6.99 -21.61
CA PRO A 290 -35.32 -8.01 -20.81
C PRO A 290 -35.67 -9.16 -21.74
N THR A 291 -34.99 -10.29 -21.55
CA THR A 291 -35.32 -11.52 -22.26
C THR A 291 -36.80 -11.78 -22.00
N PRO A 292 -37.61 -12.01 -23.05
CA PRO A 292 -39.02 -12.31 -22.87
C PRO A 292 -39.17 -13.46 -21.86
N PRO A 293 -40.20 -13.42 -21.00
CA PRO A 293 -40.39 -14.41 -19.95
C PRO A 293 -40.36 -15.80 -20.59
N LYS A 294 -39.40 -16.61 -20.14
CA LYS A 294 -39.30 -18.02 -20.52
C LYS A 294 -40.65 -18.67 -20.19
N PRO A 295 -41.33 -19.34 -21.14
CA PRO A 295 -42.61 -19.97 -20.86
C PRO A 295 -42.43 -20.94 -19.71
N THR A 296 -43.18 -20.70 -18.63
CA THR A 296 -43.29 -21.58 -17.49
C THR A 296 -43.72 -22.95 -17.99
N SER A 297 -42.84 -23.94 -17.86
CA SER A 297 -43.20 -25.34 -18.05
C SER A 297 -44.42 -25.66 -17.17
N PRO A 298 -45.45 -26.32 -17.72
CA PRO A 298 -46.63 -26.71 -16.94
C PRO A 298 -46.19 -27.58 -15.76
N ALA A 299 -46.73 -27.27 -14.59
CA ALA A 299 -46.49 -27.99 -13.35
C ALA A 299 -46.75 -29.49 -13.56
N GLN A 300 -45.67 -30.29 -13.59
CA GLN A 300 -45.77 -31.73 -13.39
C GLN A 300 -46.18 -31.94 -11.92
N GLY A 301 -47.46 -32.24 -11.73
CA GLY A 301 -47.99 -32.66 -10.45
C GLY A 301 -47.24 -33.91 -9.97
N ASN A 302 -46.72 -33.84 -8.75
CA ASN A 302 -46.25 -35.00 -8.01
C ASN A 302 -47.44 -35.92 -7.74
N ILE A 303 -47.57 -36.99 -8.52
CA ILE A 303 -48.43 -38.12 -8.18
C ILE A 303 -47.66 -38.93 -7.15
N VAL A 304 -48.08 -38.84 -5.88
CA VAL A 304 -47.60 -39.70 -4.80
C VAL A 304 -48.33 -41.04 -4.93
N ASP A 305 -47.58 -42.09 -5.27
CA ASP A 305 -48.11 -43.45 -5.31
C ASP A 305 -48.15 -44.03 -3.88
N LEU A 306 -49.37 -44.23 -3.35
CA LEU A 306 -49.63 -44.64 -1.96
C LEU A 306 -49.56 -46.16 -1.74
N GLN A 307 -49.10 -46.96 -2.71
CA GLN A 307 -49.12 -48.43 -2.58
C GLN A 307 -48.06 -49.03 -1.64
N ASN A 308 -47.15 -48.23 -1.05
CA ASN A 308 -46.06 -48.74 -0.21
C ASN A 308 -46.19 -48.50 1.30
N ILE A 309 -47.37 -48.10 1.82
CA ILE A 309 -47.55 -47.80 3.27
C ILE A 309 -48.11 -48.99 4.08
N LEU A 310 -48.36 -50.15 3.47
CA LEU A 310 -48.82 -51.33 4.21
C LEU A 310 -48.02 -52.59 3.83
N LYS A 311 -46.80 -52.72 4.37
CA LYS A 311 -46.15 -53.99 4.69
C LYS A 311 -45.28 -53.84 5.93
#